data_AF-A0A6A8BZC5-F1
#
_entry.id   AF-A0A6A8BZC5-F1
#
_cell.length_a   1.000
_cell.length_b   1.000
_cell.length_c   1.000
_cell.angle_alpha   90.00
_cell.angle_beta   90.00
_cell.angle_gamma   90.00
#
_symmetry.space_group_name_H-M   'P 1'
#
loop_
_entity.id
_entity.type
_entity.pdbx_description
1 polymer ?
#
loop_
_entity_poly.entity_id
_entity_poly.type
_entity_poly.pdbx_seq_one_letter_code
_entity_poly.pdbx_strand_id
1 'polypeptide(L)'
;MLVFGYIETLDVIDSNGDKSQLEKCRIDSNEAVYTQGDLEGIHIGNMLIRTYSDGFTERFKIIGISGPTLIPGVKKIEVVEV
;
A
#
# COMPACT_ATOMS: atom_id res chain seq x y z
N MET A 1 -17.69 17.35 0.22
CA MET A 1 -17.03 16.26 -0.53
C MET A 1 -16.04 15.62 0.42
N LEU A 2 -16.35 14.44 0.96
CA LEU A 2 -15.55 13.81 2.02
C LEU A 2 -14.21 13.35 1.43
N VAL A 3 -13.16 14.13 1.67
CA VAL A 3 -11.77 13.79 1.37
C VAL A 3 -11.35 12.68 2.34
N PHE A 4 -11.64 11.43 2.00
CA PHE A 4 -11.19 10.29 2.80
C PHE A 4 -9.68 10.09 2.62
N GLY A 5 -8.88 10.70 3.49
CA GLY A 5 -7.73 10.10 4.20
C GLY A 5 -6.62 9.35 3.45
N TYR A 6 -6.49 9.43 2.12
CA TYR A 6 -5.37 8.83 1.38
C TYR A 6 -4.12 9.73 1.43
N ILE A 7 -3.53 9.88 2.62
CA ILE A 7 -2.44 10.85 2.84
C ILE A 7 -1.06 10.21 2.95
N GLU A 8 -0.99 8.88 2.91
CA GLU A 8 0.26 8.16 3.19
C GLU A 8 0.93 7.73 1.89
N THR A 9 2.26 7.82 1.86
CA THR A 9 3.10 7.18 0.86
C THR A 9 3.80 6.02 1.52
N LEU A 10 3.68 4.84 0.93
CA LEU A 10 4.35 3.63 1.39
C LEU A 10 5.57 3.38 0.50
N ASP A 11 6.70 3.09 1.11
CA ASP A 11 7.84 2.60 0.34
C ASP A 11 7.56 1.16 -0.09
N VAL A 12 7.97 0.82 -1.30
CA VAL A 12 7.80 -0.51 -1.86
C VAL A 12 9.19 -1.08 -2.10
N ILE A 13 9.44 -2.29 -1.61
CA ILE A 13 10.65 -3.05 -1.91
C ILE A 13 10.25 -4.30 -2.69
N ASP A 14 10.82 -4.45 -3.88
CA ASP A 14 10.60 -5.63 -4.71
C ASP A 14 11.48 -6.82 -4.25
N SER A 15 11.37 -7.95 -4.94
CA SER A 15 12.19 -9.15 -4.62
C SER A 15 13.67 -9.01 -4.97
N ASN A 16 14.03 -8.07 -5.86
CA ASN A 16 15.41 -7.79 -6.27
C ASN A 16 16.07 -6.74 -5.35
N GLY A 17 15.31 -6.12 -4.45
CA GLY A 17 15.74 -5.04 -3.57
C GLY A 17 15.56 -3.64 -4.16
N ASP A 18 14.95 -3.54 -5.34
CA ASP A 18 14.60 -2.26 -5.95
C ASP A 18 13.52 -1.57 -5.14
N LYS A 19 13.65 -0.25 -5.03
CA LYS A 19 12.76 0.59 -4.23
C LYS A 19 11.91 1.48 -5.11
N SER A 20 10.61 1.48 -4.85
CA SER A 20 9.66 2.42 -5.42
C SER A 20 8.72 2.94 -4.33
N GLN A 21 7.70 3.71 -4.72
CA GLN A 21 6.75 4.29 -3.78
C GLN A 21 5.32 4.09 -4.27
N LEU A 22 4.42 3.83 -3.32
CA LEU A 22 2.98 3.77 -3.54
C LEU A 22 2.33 4.94 -2.80
N GLU A 23 1.88 5.91 -3.58
CA GLU A 23 1.28 7.14 -3.06
C GLU A 23 -0.21 6.99 -2.77
N LYS A 24 -0.77 7.95 -2.02
CA LYS A 24 -2.22 8.07 -1.75
C LYS A 24 -2.78 6.78 -1.17
N CYS A 25 -2.07 6.25 -0.18
CA CYS A 25 -2.43 5.04 0.55
C CYS A 25 -3.24 5.36 1.80
N ARG A 26 -4.04 4.38 2.19
CA ARG A 26 -4.63 4.24 3.50
C ARG A 26 -4.56 2.76 3.89
N ILE A 27 -3.96 2.47 5.03
CA ILE A 27 -3.97 1.13 5.62
C ILE A 27 -5.19 1.01 6.53
N ASP A 28 -5.97 -0.05 6.34
CA ASP A 28 -7.08 -0.41 7.21
C ASP A 28 -6.64 -1.44 8.25
N SER A 29 -7.34 -1.52 9.39
CA SER A 29 -6.99 -2.46 10.48
C SER A 29 -7.18 -3.93 10.10
N ASN A 30 -7.79 -4.21 8.96
CA ASN A 30 -8.00 -5.56 8.41
C ASN A 30 -6.91 -5.97 7.41
N GLU A 31 -5.68 -5.45 7.56
CA GLU A 31 -4.53 -5.80 6.70
C GLU A 31 -4.80 -5.58 5.20
N ALA A 32 -5.52 -4.50 4.89
CA ALA A 32 -5.78 -4.07 3.52
C ALA A 32 -5.24 -2.67 3.30
N VAL A 33 -4.53 -2.48 2.19
CA VAL A 33 -4.08 -1.16 1.74
C VAL A 33 -4.98 -0.71 0.61
N TYR A 34 -5.60 0.45 0.79
CA TYR A 34 -6.39 1.10 -0.25
C TYR A 34 -5.58 2.23 -0.85
N THR A 35 -5.50 2.30 -2.18
CA THR A 35 -4.68 3.29 -2.87
C THR A 35 -5.37 3.85 -4.11
N GLN A 36 -5.13 5.13 -4.36
CA GLN A 36 -5.42 5.78 -5.65
C GLN A 36 -4.16 5.97 -6.51
N GLY A 37 -3.03 5.46 -6.05
CA GLY A 37 -1.76 5.46 -6.76
C GLY A 37 -1.76 4.51 -7.96
N ASP A 38 -0.71 4.65 -8.77
CA ASP A 38 -0.44 3.68 -9.81
C ASP A 38 0.04 2.36 -9.19
N LEU A 39 -0.33 1.25 -9.83
CA LEU A 39 0.15 -0.08 -9.45
C LEU A 39 1.15 -0.64 -10.47
N GLU A 40 1.63 0.17 -11.41
CA GLU A 40 2.73 -0.20 -12.29
C GLU A 40 3.95 -0.63 -11.46
N GLY A 41 4.44 -1.84 -11.69
CA GLY A 41 5.56 -2.43 -10.94
C GLY A 41 5.21 -2.94 -9.53
N ILE A 42 3.93 -2.88 -9.10
CA ILE A 42 3.48 -3.45 -7.83
C ILE A 42 3.01 -4.88 -8.04
N HIS A 43 3.63 -5.81 -7.32
CA HIS A 43 3.41 -7.24 -7.49
C HIS A 43 3.22 -7.97 -6.16
N ILE A 44 2.54 -9.12 -6.23
CA ILE A 44 2.46 -10.06 -5.12
C ILE A 44 3.87 -10.46 -4.69
N GLY A 45 4.12 -10.45 -3.39
CA GLY A 45 5.42 -10.73 -2.80
C GLY A 45 6.28 -9.48 -2.56
N ASN A 46 5.94 -8.32 -3.14
CA ASN A 46 6.59 -7.06 -2.76
C ASN A 46 6.27 -6.71 -1.29
N MET A 47 7.15 -5.91 -0.71
CA MET A 47 7.04 -5.42 0.65
C MET A 47 6.63 -3.96 0.64
N LEU A 48 5.54 -3.64 1.32
CA LEU A 48 5.16 -2.27 1.66
C LEU A 48 5.75 -1.92 3.03
N ILE A 49 6.32 -0.73 3.13
CA ILE A 49 6.91 -0.22 4.37
C ILE A 49 6.24 1.09 4.71
N ARG A 50 5.70 1.14 5.92
CA ARG A 50 5.19 2.36 6.53
C ARG A 50 6.20 2.83 7.57
N THR A 51 6.70 4.05 7.40
CA THR A 51 7.64 4.66 8.35
C THR A 51 6.95 5.78 9.10
N TYR A 52 6.92 5.67 10.43
CA TYR A 52 6.35 6.68 11.32
C TYR A 52 7.36 7.81 11.61
N SER A 53 6.87 8.93 12.13
CA SER A 53 7.70 10.12 12.42
C SER A 53 8.78 9.88 13.47
N ASP A 54 8.62 8.87 14.33
CA ASP A 54 9.59 8.44 15.34
C ASP A 54 10.63 7.46 14.79
N GLY A 55 10.54 7.10 13.51
CA GLY A 55 11.43 6.15 12.84
C GLY A 55 11.02 4.68 13.02
N PHE A 56 9.92 4.38 13.71
CA PHE A 56 9.37 3.03 13.74
C PHE A 56 8.86 2.64 12.34
N THR A 57 9.05 1.38 11.96
CA THR A 57 8.62 0.87 10.65
C THR A 57 7.75 -0.35 10.77
N GLU A 58 6.58 -0.32 10.13
CA GLU A 58 5.75 -1.50 9.88
C GLU A 58 6.03 -2.04 8.48
N ARG A 59 5.97 -3.36 8.34
CA ARG A 59 6.23 -4.05 7.09
C ARG A 59 5.06 -4.94 6.75
N PHE A 60 4.59 -4.83 5.51
CA PHE A 60 3.46 -5.58 5.03
C PHE A 60 3.79 -6.27 3.71
N LYS A 61 3.63 -7.59 3.65
CA LYS A 61 3.85 -8.35 2.43
C LYS A 61 2.59 -8.35 1.59
N ILE A 62 2.69 -8.01 0.32
CA ILE A 62 1.57 -8.11 -0.62
C ILE A 62 1.25 -9.58 -0.90
N ILE A 63 0.02 -9.98 -0.61
CA ILE A 63 -0.49 -11.33 -0.87
C ILE A 63 -1.58 -11.34 -1.95
N GLY A 64 -2.17 -10.19 -2.25
CA GLY A 64 -3.18 -10.05 -3.30
C GLY A 64 -3.32 -8.62 -3.78
N ILE A 65 -3.76 -8.47 -5.03
CA ILE A 65 -4.10 -7.17 -5.61
C ILE A 65 -5.50 -7.33 -6.19
N SER A 66 -6.48 -6.79 -5.47
CA SER A 66 -7.88 -6.83 -5.89
C SER A 66 -8.18 -5.63 -6.77
N GLY A 67 -9.00 -5.84 -7.80
CA GLY A 67 -9.43 -4.81 -8.74
C GLY A 67 -10.21 -3.64 -8.11
N PRO A 68 -10.88 -2.79 -8.93
CA PRO A 68 -11.48 -1.56 -8.47
C PRO A 68 -12.49 -1.81 -7.33
N THR A 69 -12.39 -0.99 -6.29
CA THR A 69 -13.33 -1.02 -5.18
C THR A 69 -14.66 -0.33 -5.56
N LEU A 70 -15.63 -0.32 -4.64
CA LEU A 70 -16.85 0.48 -4.79
C LEU A 70 -16.58 1.99 -4.92
N ILE A 71 -15.37 2.44 -4.60
CA ILE A 71 -14.94 3.83 -4.75
C ILE A 71 -14.18 3.96 -6.09
N PRO A 72 -14.65 4.79 -7.03
CA PRO A 72 -13.97 5.00 -8.30
C PRO A 72 -12.50 5.42 -8.14
N GLY A 73 -11.62 4.76 -8.89
CA GLY A 73 -10.18 5.04 -8.89
C GLY A 73 -9.42 4.51 -7.66
N VAL A 74 -10.09 3.89 -6.69
CA VAL A 74 -9.45 3.23 -5.54
C VAL A 74 -9.29 1.75 -5.83
N LYS A 75 -8.07 1.24 -5.60
CA LYS A 75 -7.68 -0.16 -5.71
C LYS A 75 -7.40 -0.71 -4.32
N LYS A 76 -7.62 -2.01 -4.12
CA LYS A 76 -7.34 -2.70 -2.85
C LYS A 76 -6.15 -3.62 -3.03
N ILE A 77 -5.19 -3.52 -2.14
CA ILE A 77 -4.06 -4.44 -2.01
C ILE A 77 -4.27 -5.20 -0.70
N GLU A 78 -4.22 -6.52 -0.79
CA GLU A 78 -4.30 -7.41 0.36
C GLU A 78 -2.88 -7.68 0.85
N VAL A 79 -2.66 -7.47 2.15
CA VAL A 79 -1.35 -7.60 2.76
C VAL A 79 -1.40 -8.45 4.02
N VAL A 80 -0.22 -8.81 4.53
CA VAL A 80 -0.05 -9.41 5.85
C VAL A 80 1.16 -8.76 6.52
N GLU A 81 1.06 -8.44 7.81
CA GLU A 81 2.17 -7.88 8.59
C GLU A 81 3.30 -8.92 8.78
N VAL A 82 4.58 -8.51 8.71
CA VAL A 82 5.76 -9.39 8.79
C VAL A 82 6.93 -8.84 9.61
#